data_AF-A0A924UJX4-F1
#
_entry.id   AF-A0A924UJX4-F1
#
_cell.length_a   1.000
_cell.length_b   1.000
_cell.length_c   1.000
_cell.angle_alpha   90.00
_cell.angle_beta   90.00
_cell.angle_gamma   90.00
#
_symmetry.space_group_name_H-M   'P 1'
#
loop_
_entity.id
_entity.type
_entity.pdbx_description
1 polymer ?
#
loop_
_entity_poly.entity_id
_entity_poly.type
_entity_poly.pdbx_seq_one_letter_code
_entity_poly.pdbx_strand_id
1 'polypeptide(L)'
;MKTIFRKYAVLSVGVLSALNMSACAPKNSNSSAAIQLQMGSYTTSHFKNKLLQLLAPQEAQAAVSNLKMCFKRLRFKAADVDTATPSADASNQDFAIGEVTISNSGALLGLVSIPQGTYQRIEFDLDTNCASGKSIQLVNGNGSFSSTSTMTIKFRGNFVASADGALTLGVQTILTALNSYTGAADFKTTVESISGTLAN
;
A
#
# COMPACT_ATOMS: atom_id res chain seq x y z
N MET A 1 17.13 -75.86 -60.27
CA MET A 1 16.71 -76.46 -58.98
C MET A 1 17.13 -75.49 -57.87
N LYS A 2 16.21 -75.18 -56.95
CA LYS A 2 16.33 -74.31 -55.75
C LYS A 2 16.41 -72.79 -55.96
N THR A 3 15.23 -72.22 -56.14
CA THR A 3 14.80 -70.91 -55.66
C THR A 3 14.95 -70.80 -54.14
N ILE A 4 15.57 -69.73 -53.64
CA ILE A 4 15.53 -69.34 -52.22
C ILE A 4 15.06 -67.89 -52.15
N PHE A 5 13.80 -67.71 -51.73
CA PHE A 5 13.24 -66.45 -51.25
C PHE A 5 13.83 -66.13 -49.87
N ARG A 6 14.35 -64.92 -49.66
CA ARG A 6 14.46 -64.33 -48.32
C ARG A 6 13.90 -62.92 -48.32
N LYS A 7 12.88 -62.75 -47.49
CA LYS A 7 12.27 -61.50 -47.05
C LYS A 7 13.20 -60.80 -46.04
N TYR A 8 12.72 -59.65 -45.52
CA TYR A 8 13.25 -58.79 -44.45
C TYR A 8 14.19 -57.68 -44.93
N ALA A 9 14.09 -56.44 -44.47
CA ALA A 9 13.06 -55.68 -43.79
C ALA A 9 13.52 -54.23 -43.92
N VAL A 10 12.59 -53.31 -44.19
CA VAL A 10 12.85 -51.86 -44.28
C VAL A 10 13.28 -51.37 -42.90
N LEU A 11 14.50 -50.83 -42.76
CA LEU A 11 14.94 -50.13 -41.57
C LEU A 11 15.03 -48.63 -41.87
N SER A 12 13.94 -47.93 -41.57
CA SER A 12 13.85 -46.47 -41.56
C SER A 12 14.68 -45.91 -40.41
N VAL A 13 15.73 -45.15 -40.73
CA VAL A 13 16.49 -44.35 -39.76
C VAL A 13 15.64 -43.15 -39.37
N GLY A 14 14.95 -43.25 -38.24
CA GLY A 14 14.21 -42.15 -37.62
C GLY A 14 15.17 -41.12 -37.06
N VAL A 15 14.95 -39.86 -37.45
CA VAL A 15 15.61 -38.66 -36.93
C VAL A 15 15.43 -38.60 -35.41
N LEU A 16 16.56 -38.57 -34.70
CA LEU A 16 16.61 -38.38 -33.25
C LEU A 16 16.26 -36.91 -32.95
N SER A 17 14.97 -36.60 -32.83
CA SER A 17 14.51 -35.32 -32.30
C SER A 17 14.91 -35.23 -30.83
N ALA A 18 15.79 -34.28 -30.52
CA ALA A 18 16.18 -33.91 -29.17
C ALA A 18 14.93 -33.72 -28.30
N LEU A 19 14.84 -34.53 -27.24
CA LEU A 19 13.99 -34.24 -26.10
C LEU A 19 14.53 -32.96 -25.47
N ASN A 20 13.97 -31.81 -25.88
CA ASN A 20 13.95 -30.63 -25.04
C ASN A 20 13.24 -31.05 -23.76
N MET A 21 14.02 -31.38 -22.73
CA MET A 21 13.53 -31.33 -21.37
C MET A 21 13.11 -29.88 -21.15
N SER A 22 11.82 -29.63 -21.35
CA SER A 22 11.16 -28.47 -20.80
C SER A 22 11.35 -28.61 -19.29
N ALA A 23 12.42 -28.00 -18.80
CA ALA A 23 12.53 -27.67 -17.39
C ALA A 23 11.18 -27.06 -17.01
N CYS A 24 10.52 -27.64 -16.01
CA CYS A 24 9.51 -26.91 -15.27
C CYS A 24 10.20 -25.64 -14.79
N ALA A 25 10.07 -24.57 -15.56
CA ALA A 25 10.30 -23.25 -15.04
C ALA A 25 9.43 -23.17 -13.78
N PRO A 26 9.99 -22.85 -12.60
CA PRO A 26 9.15 -22.55 -11.46
C PRO A 26 8.17 -21.49 -11.94
N LYS A 27 6.89 -21.82 -11.90
CA LYS A 27 5.81 -20.91 -12.21
C LYS A 27 5.84 -19.85 -11.12
N ASN A 28 6.76 -18.89 -11.25
CA ASN A 28 6.82 -17.71 -10.42
C ASN A 28 5.62 -16.89 -10.85
N SER A 29 4.47 -17.31 -10.33
CA SER A 29 3.20 -16.66 -10.53
C SER A 29 3.33 -15.39 -9.71
N ASN A 30 3.92 -14.35 -10.31
CA ASN A 30 3.84 -12.99 -9.81
C ASN A 30 2.38 -12.55 -9.99
N SER A 31 1.46 -13.21 -9.28
CA SER A 31 0.07 -12.84 -9.23
C SER A 31 0.00 -11.50 -8.52
N SER A 32 -0.58 -10.51 -9.18
CA SER A 32 -0.88 -9.21 -8.61
C SER A 32 -2.33 -9.17 -8.15
N ALA A 33 -2.61 -8.50 -7.04
CA ALA A 33 -3.94 -8.17 -6.59
C ALA A 33 -4.24 -6.68 -6.85
N ALA A 34 -5.43 -6.38 -7.36
CA ALA A 34 -5.95 -5.03 -7.47
C ALA A 34 -6.62 -4.61 -6.15
N ILE A 35 -5.99 -3.69 -5.44
CA ILE A 35 -6.42 -3.24 -4.11
C ILE A 35 -6.97 -1.81 -4.20
N GLN A 36 -8.24 -1.64 -3.86
CA GLN A 36 -8.85 -0.33 -3.70
C GLN A 36 -8.41 0.26 -2.36
N LEU A 37 -7.63 1.34 -2.42
CA LEU A 37 -7.17 2.05 -1.24
C LEU A 37 -8.19 3.10 -0.84
N GLN A 38 -8.46 3.15 0.46
CA GLN A 38 -9.24 4.19 1.09
C GLN A 38 -8.64 4.53 2.46
N MET A 39 -8.75 5.78 2.88
CA MET A 39 -8.48 6.20 4.26
C MET A 39 -9.79 6.22 5.03
N GLY A 40 -9.76 5.84 6.31
CA GLY A 40 -10.94 5.85 7.19
C GLY A 40 -10.59 6.10 8.65
N SER A 41 -11.55 6.63 9.41
CA SER A 41 -11.48 6.81 10.86
C SER A 41 -12.38 5.78 11.57
N TYR A 42 -12.14 5.53 12.87
CA TYR A 42 -13.00 4.67 13.70
C TYR A 42 -14.45 5.20 13.85
N THR A 43 -14.73 6.44 13.44
CA THR A 43 -16.09 7.00 13.42
C THR A 43 -16.90 6.51 12.22
N THR A 44 -16.26 6.13 11.13
CA THR A 44 -16.91 5.52 9.96
C THR A 44 -16.95 4.02 10.11
N SER A 45 -17.99 3.50 10.75
CA SER A 45 -18.66 2.16 10.66
C SER A 45 -17.89 0.84 10.37
N HIS A 46 -16.64 0.81 9.91
CA HIS A 46 -15.89 -0.40 9.56
C HIS A 46 -15.08 -0.97 10.73
N PHE A 47 -14.79 -0.16 11.75
CA PHE A 47 -14.16 -0.62 12.98
C PHE A 47 -15.22 -1.11 13.96
N LYS A 48 -15.61 -2.37 13.80
CA LYS A 48 -16.65 -3.07 14.59
C LYS A 48 -16.24 -3.27 16.06
N ASN A 49 -16.12 -2.20 16.83
CA ASN A 49 -16.25 -2.26 18.28
C ASN A 49 -17.21 -1.16 18.73
N LYS A 50 -18.51 -1.45 18.51
CA LYS A 50 -19.67 -0.64 18.91
C LYS A 50 -19.66 -0.28 20.41
N LEU A 51 -18.93 -1.06 21.23
CA LEU A 51 -18.77 -0.83 22.66
C LEU A 51 -17.70 0.24 22.99
N LEU A 52 -16.64 0.38 22.18
CA LEU A 52 -15.64 1.46 22.35
C LEU A 52 -16.18 2.81 21.89
N GLN A 53 -17.08 2.84 20.90
CA GLN A 53 -17.74 4.08 20.46
C GLN A 53 -18.66 4.68 21.52
N LEU A 54 -19.14 3.88 22.48
CA LEU A 54 -20.01 4.33 23.58
C LEU A 54 -19.23 4.87 24.79
N LEU A 55 -17.95 4.51 24.91
CA LEU A 55 -17.06 4.88 26.01
C LEU A 55 -15.96 5.87 25.59
N ALA A 56 -15.73 6.03 24.29
CA ALA A 56 -14.89 7.10 23.79
C ALA A 56 -15.62 8.43 24.05
N PRO A 57 -15.03 9.37 24.81
CA PRO A 57 -15.63 10.67 25.01
C PRO A 57 -15.95 11.28 23.64
N GLN A 58 -17.24 11.61 23.46
CA GLN A 58 -17.80 12.26 22.28
C GLN A 58 -17.18 13.65 22.05
N GLU A 59 -16.44 14.14 23.05
CA GLU A 59 -15.75 15.43 23.11
C GLU A 59 -14.29 15.32 22.64
N ALA A 60 -14.06 15.24 21.33
CA ALA A 60 -12.75 15.59 20.73
C ALA A 60 -12.76 15.64 19.19
N GLN A 61 -13.86 15.28 18.53
CA GLN A 61 -13.80 14.79 17.15
C GLN A 61 -14.17 15.81 16.07
N ALA A 62 -14.13 17.11 16.37
CA ALA A 62 -14.39 18.18 15.39
C ALA A 62 -13.27 19.22 15.33
N ALA A 63 -12.00 18.83 15.49
CA ALA A 63 -10.96 19.84 15.64
C ALA A 63 -9.82 19.79 14.60
N VAL A 64 -9.83 18.84 13.65
CA VAL A 64 -9.17 19.04 12.34
C VAL A 64 -10.26 19.42 11.32
N SER A 65 -10.36 20.70 10.99
CA SER A 65 -11.38 21.22 10.07
C SER A 65 -10.97 21.07 8.60
N ASN A 66 -9.67 20.99 8.32
CA ASN A 66 -9.16 20.76 6.98
C ASN A 66 -7.79 20.06 7.05
N LEU A 67 -7.67 18.89 6.44
CA LEU A 67 -6.39 18.21 6.26
C LEU A 67 -6.24 17.85 4.79
N LYS A 68 -5.20 18.38 4.14
CA LYS A 68 -4.87 18.07 2.75
C LYS A 68 -3.47 17.52 2.66
N MET A 69 -3.31 16.48 1.86
CA MET A 69 -2.03 15.82 1.64
C MET A 69 -1.81 15.62 0.15
N CYS A 70 -0.63 15.99 -0.34
CA CYS A 70 -0.24 15.82 -1.74
C CYS A 70 0.55 14.53 -1.93
N PHE A 71 -0.13 13.45 -2.32
CA PHE A 71 0.46 12.13 -2.47
C PHE A 71 1.22 11.98 -3.79
N LYS A 72 2.46 11.49 -3.71
CA LYS A 72 3.34 11.26 -4.86
C LYS A 72 3.69 9.79 -5.08
N ARG A 73 4.05 9.08 -4.01
CA ARG A 73 4.54 7.69 -4.10
C ARG A 73 3.95 6.83 -3.00
N LEU A 74 3.68 5.59 -3.34
CA LEU A 74 3.21 4.56 -2.43
C LEU A 74 4.21 3.41 -2.37
N ARG A 75 4.51 2.93 -1.17
CA ARG A 75 5.47 1.86 -0.95
C ARG A 75 4.88 0.84 0.01
N PHE A 76 4.84 -0.41 -0.42
CA PHE A 76 4.45 -1.54 0.43
C PHE A 76 5.71 -2.22 0.95
N LYS A 77 5.76 -2.49 2.26
CA LYS A 77 6.89 -3.11 2.96
C LYS A 77 6.45 -4.42 3.59
N ALA A 78 7.08 -5.51 3.18
CA ALA A 78 6.87 -6.85 3.74
C ALA A 78 7.47 -6.96 5.15
N ALA A 79 7.10 -8.04 5.84
CA ALA A 79 7.47 -8.31 7.24
C ALA A 79 8.99 -8.42 7.52
N ASP A 80 9.82 -8.56 6.48
CA ASP A 80 11.26 -8.84 6.62
C ASP A 80 12.17 -7.61 6.34
N VAL A 81 11.59 -6.39 6.31
CA VAL A 81 12.31 -5.15 5.92
C VAL A 81 12.54 -4.19 7.12
N ASP A 82 12.73 -4.75 8.31
CA ASP A 82 13.22 -3.99 9.49
C ASP A 82 14.76 -3.96 9.61
N THR A 83 15.47 -4.51 8.63
CA THR A 83 16.90 -4.25 8.47
C THR A 83 17.10 -2.89 7.79
N ALA A 84 18.11 -2.13 8.25
CA ALA A 84 18.43 -0.75 7.83
C ALA A 84 18.81 -0.58 6.34
N THR A 85 18.61 -1.61 5.52
CA THR A 85 18.78 -1.62 4.08
C THR A 85 17.41 -1.88 3.45
N PRO A 86 16.82 -0.93 2.71
CA PRO A 86 15.62 -1.23 1.95
C PRO A 86 15.96 -2.37 1.00
N SER A 87 15.40 -3.56 1.24
CA SER A 87 15.44 -4.63 0.24
C SER A 87 14.95 -4.03 -1.08
N ALA A 88 15.73 -4.24 -2.14
CA ALA A 88 15.41 -3.81 -3.50
C ALA A 88 14.07 -4.39 -4.00
N ASP A 89 13.49 -5.34 -3.26
CA ASP A 89 12.20 -5.96 -3.53
C ASP A 89 11.01 -5.23 -2.88
N ALA A 90 11.24 -4.15 -2.14
CA ALA A 90 10.14 -3.26 -1.77
C ALA A 90 9.63 -2.56 -3.03
N SER A 91 8.52 -3.06 -3.59
CA SER A 91 7.88 -2.51 -4.77
C SER A 91 7.51 -1.04 -4.53
N ASN A 92 8.41 -0.15 -4.95
CA ASN A 92 8.16 1.28 -5.01
C ASN A 92 7.23 1.52 -6.20
N GLN A 93 5.96 1.79 -5.92
CA GLN A 93 5.00 2.12 -6.95
C GLN A 93 4.78 3.62 -6.91
N ASP A 94 5.13 4.31 -8.00
CA ASP A 94 4.73 5.70 -8.14
C ASP A 94 3.20 5.74 -8.18
N PHE A 95 2.60 6.50 -7.27
CA PHE A 95 1.16 6.55 -7.05
C PHE A 95 0.75 8.01 -6.98
N ALA A 96 0.52 8.57 -8.16
CA ALA A 96 0.22 9.97 -8.37
C ALA A 96 -1.28 10.25 -8.15
N ILE A 97 -1.74 10.16 -6.90
CA ILE A 97 -3.11 10.53 -6.52
C ILE A 97 -3.29 12.05 -6.58
N GLY A 98 -2.22 12.80 -6.28
CA GLY A 98 -2.28 14.24 -6.13
C GLY A 98 -2.80 14.66 -4.76
N GLU A 99 -3.48 15.82 -4.69
CA GLU A 99 -3.95 16.41 -3.44
C GLU A 99 -5.28 15.77 -3.02
N VAL A 100 -5.29 15.17 -1.84
CA VAL A 100 -6.50 14.57 -1.26
C VAL A 100 -6.83 15.29 0.04
N THR A 101 -8.10 15.62 0.21
CA THR A 101 -8.63 16.11 1.49
C THR A 101 -9.03 14.93 2.35
N ILE A 102 -8.38 14.79 3.51
CA ILE A 102 -8.67 13.76 4.50
C ILE A 102 -9.65 14.32 5.51
N SER A 103 -10.71 13.58 5.76
CA SER A 103 -11.76 13.95 6.71
C SER A 103 -12.12 12.75 7.58
N ASN A 104 -12.93 12.99 8.62
CA ASN A 104 -13.44 11.91 9.47
C ASN A 104 -14.31 10.91 8.71
N SER A 105 -14.90 11.30 7.57
CA SER A 105 -15.65 10.38 6.70
C SER A 105 -14.77 9.48 5.83
N GLY A 106 -13.44 9.65 5.91
CA GLY A 106 -12.49 8.95 5.05
C GLY A 106 -12.28 9.64 3.70
N ALA A 107 -11.45 9.02 2.87
CA ALA A 107 -11.15 9.48 1.52
C ALA A 107 -10.78 8.30 0.62
N LEU A 108 -11.32 8.25 -0.59
CA LEU A 108 -10.92 7.28 -1.59
C LEU A 108 -9.58 7.70 -2.19
N LEU A 109 -8.60 6.80 -2.20
CA LEU A 109 -7.25 7.08 -2.72
C LEU A 109 -7.05 6.56 -4.14
N GLY A 110 -7.73 5.47 -4.51
CA GLY A 110 -7.64 4.89 -5.85
C GLY A 110 -7.29 3.40 -5.83
N LEU A 111 -7.25 2.81 -7.02
CA LEU A 111 -6.93 1.40 -7.21
C LEU A 111 -5.43 1.23 -7.49
N VAL A 112 -4.79 0.26 -6.83
CA VAL A 112 -3.39 -0.09 -7.07
C VAL A 112 -3.25 -1.57 -7.35
N SER A 113 -2.33 -1.93 -8.26
CA SER A 113 -1.96 -3.33 -8.48
C SER A 113 -0.67 -3.61 -7.75
N ILE A 114 -0.70 -4.54 -6.79
CA ILE A 114 0.46 -4.93 -5.98
C ILE A 114 0.68 -6.43 -6.07
N PRO A 115 1.92 -6.92 -5.94
CA PRO A 115 2.18 -8.35 -5.82
C PRO A 115 1.38 -8.97 -4.67
N GLN A 116 0.95 -10.21 -4.84
CA GLN A 116 0.37 -10.95 -3.73
C GLN A 116 1.42 -11.20 -2.65
N GLY A 117 1.03 -11.04 -1.38
CA GLY A 117 1.95 -11.18 -0.26
C GLY A 117 1.43 -10.56 1.03
N THR A 118 2.26 -10.62 2.07
CA THR A 118 1.97 -10.05 3.39
C THR A 118 2.80 -8.80 3.63
N TYR A 119 2.12 -7.71 3.95
CA TYR A 119 2.69 -6.39 4.15
C TYR A 119 2.45 -5.90 5.57
N GLN A 120 3.50 -5.41 6.23
CA GLN A 120 3.42 -4.90 7.60
C GLN A 120 3.42 -3.38 7.68
N ARG A 121 3.94 -2.72 6.64
CA ARG A 121 4.04 -1.28 6.59
C ARG A 121 3.72 -0.75 5.20
N ILE A 122 2.94 0.32 5.15
CA ILE A 122 2.65 1.07 3.93
C ILE A 122 3.14 2.50 4.15
N GLU A 123 3.86 3.04 3.19
CA GLU A 123 4.42 4.38 3.25
C GLU A 123 3.91 5.22 2.08
N PHE A 124 3.53 6.45 2.37
CA PHE A 124 3.19 7.46 1.37
C PHE A 124 4.20 8.59 1.43
N ASP A 125 4.79 8.91 0.29
CA ASP A 125 5.56 10.15 0.14
C ASP A 125 4.64 11.27 -0.27
N LEU A 126 4.71 12.35 0.51
CA LEU A 126 4.08 13.62 0.24
C LEU A 126 5.11 14.57 -0.38
N ASP A 127 4.69 15.32 -1.39
CA ASP A 127 5.57 16.27 -2.08
C ASP A 127 4.82 17.56 -2.44
N THR A 128 5.50 18.55 -3.00
CA THR A 128 4.88 19.85 -3.33
C THR A 128 4.24 19.91 -4.70
N ASN A 129 4.27 18.82 -5.48
CA ASN A 129 3.79 18.75 -6.86
C ASN A 129 2.26 18.66 -6.98
N CYS A 130 1.54 19.43 -6.17
CA CYS A 130 0.09 19.61 -6.27
C CYS A 130 -0.26 21.08 -6.46
N ALA A 131 -1.52 21.37 -6.82
CA ALA A 131 -1.99 22.73 -7.11
C ALA A 131 -1.71 23.74 -5.99
N SER A 132 -1.68 23.30 -4.73
CA SER A 132 -1.38 24.17 -3.59
C SER A 132 0.11 24.51 -3.40
N GLY A 133 1.02 23.78 -4.05
CA GLY A 133 2.46 23.87 -3.78
C GLY A 133 2.87 23.39 -2.39
N LYS A 134 1.99 22.68 -1.66
CA LYS A 134 2.23 22.17 -0.30
C LYS A 134 2.20 20.65 -0.27
N SER A 135 3.06 20.04 0.55
CA SER A 135 3.03 18.60 0.80
C SER A 135 1.90 18.21 1.75
N ILE A 136 1.66 19.06 2.76
CA ILE A 136 0.57 18.90 3.72
C ILE A 136 0.05 20.28 4.16
N GLN A 137 -1.25 20.37 4.36
CA GLN A 137 -1.94 21.51 4.97
C GLN A 137 -2.89 21.02 6.04
N LEU A 138 -2.90 21.72 7.16
CA LEU A 138 -3.70 21.43 8.33
C LEU A 138 -4.37 22.73 8.80
N VAL A 139 -5.65 22.65 9.10
CA VAL A 139 -6.36 23.65 9.90
C VAL A 139 -6.98 22.92 11.08
N ASN A 140 -6.66 23.38 12.28
CA ASN A 140 -7.21 22.86 13.53
C ASN A 140 -7.62 24.00 14.47
N GLY A 141 -8.09 23.65 15.68
CA GLY A 141 -8.46 24.65 16.70
C GLY A 141 -7.32 25.58 17.16
N ASN A 142 -6.06 25.22 16.89
CA ASN A 142 -4.87 25.98 17.26
C ASN A 142 -4.34 26.87 16.14
N GLY A 143 -4.83 26.72 14.90
CA GLY A 143 -4.43 27.55 13.76
C GLY A 143 -4.34 26.81 12.44
N SER A 144 -3.59 27.40 11.50
CA SER A 144 -3.30 26.81 10.20
C SER A 144 -1.81 26.55 10.04
N PHE A 145 -1.48 25.35 9.61
CA PHE A 145 -0.13 24.85 9.46
C PHE A 145 0.04 24.25 8.06
N SER A 146 1.19 24.48 7.45
CA SER A 146 1.50 23.88 6.14
C SER A 146 2.99 23.61 6.02
N SER A 147 3.33 22.73 5.09
CA SER A 147 4.73 22.47 4.75
C SER A 147 4.93 22.35 3.24
N THR A 148 6.14 22.68 2.82
CA THR A 148 6.65 22.47 1.46
C THR A 148 7.75 21.41 1.43
N SER A 149 8.02 20.75 2.55
CA SER A 149 9.04 19.70 2.63
C SER A 149 8.44 18.37 2.19
N THR A 150 9.22 17.55 1.48
CA THR A 150 8.84 16.16 1.23
C THR A 150 8.74 15.41 2.56
N MET A 151 7.68 14.61 2.74
CA MET A 151 7.42 13.87 3.98
C MET A 151 7.02 12.43 3.71
N THR A 152 7.29 11.52 4.64
CA THR A 152 6.78 10.15 4.58
C THR A 152 5.76 9.88 5.68
N ILE A 153 4.51 9.59 5.30
CA ILE A 153 3.48 9.09 6.22
C ILE A 153 3.49 7.57 6.23
N LYS A 154 3.37 6.97 7.41
CA LYS A 154 3.48 5.52 7.62
C LYS A 154 2.17 4.95 8.16
N PHE A 155 1.79 3.78 7.66
CA PHE A 155 0.71 2.96 8.20
C PHE A 155 1.29 1.60 8.58
N ARG A 156 1.02 1.15 9.80
CA ARG A 156 1.55 -0.11 10.35
C ARG A 156 0.41 -1.08 10.66
N GLY A 157 0.67 -2.37 10.52
CA GLY A 157 -0.26 -3.44 10.85
C GLY A 157 0.10 -4.71 10.11
N ASN A 158 -0.89 -5.51 9.71
CA ASN A 158 -0.67 -6.70 8.88
C ASN A 158 -1.77 -6.78 7.82
N PHE A 159 -1.40 -6.63 6.56
CA PHE A 159 -2.28 -6.73 5.41
C PHE A 159 -1.83 -7.88 4.51
N VAL A 160 -2.77 -8.72 4.08
CA VAL A 160 -2.51 -9.85 3.18
C VAL A 160 -3.20 -9.59 1.85
N ALA A 161 -2.41 -9.32 0.82
CA ALA A 161 -2.89 -9.19 -0.55
C ALA A 161 -2.93 -10.59 -1.19
N SER A 162 -4.02 -11.34 -1.03
CA SER A 162 -4.19 -12.67 -1.63
C SER A 162 -5.11 -12.68 -2.85
N ALA A 163 -5.95 -11.66 -3.00
CA ALA A 163 -6.88 -11.47 -4.11
C ALA A 163 -7.25 -9.98 -4.23
N ASP A 164 -7.94 -9.62 -5.30
CA ASP A 164 -8.52 -8.29 -5.46
C ASP A 164 -9.43 -7.94 -4.28
N GLY A 165 -9.39 -6.69 -3.84
CA GLY A 165 -10.12 -6.29 -2.65
C GLY A 165 -9.96 -4.83 -2.31
N ALA A 166 -10.28 -4.49 -1.06
CA ALA A 166 -10.13 -3.15 -0.53
C ALA A 166 -9.22 -3.17 0.71
N LEU A 167 -8.46 -2.10 0.89
CA LEU A 167 -7.66 -1.87 2.09
C LEU A 167 -8.03 -0.50 2.67
N THR A 168 -8.38 -0.51 3.96
CA THR A 168 -8.65 0.71 4.71
C THR A 168 -7.43 1.11 5.53
N LEU A 169 -6.94 2.31 5.27
CA LEU A 169 -5.86 2.95 6.01
C LEU A 169 -6.48 3.76 7.17
N GLY A 170 -6.31 3.28 8.39
CA GLY A 170 -6.79 3.92 9.60
C GLY A 170 -6.01 5.21 9.89
N VAL A 171 -6.67 6.36 9.78
CA VAL A 171 -6.05 7.69 9.96
C VAL A 171 -6.35 8.33 11.32
N GLN A 172 -7.09 7.67 12.22
CA GLN A 172 -7.51 8.31 13.47
C GLN A 172 -6.34 8.78 14.33
N THR A 173 -5.28 7.98 14.48
CA THR A 173 -4.09 8.37 15.25
C THR A 173 -3.43 9.62 14.67
N ILE A 174 -3.40 9.73 13.34
CA ILE A 174 -2.93 10.91 12.61
C ILE A 174 -3.84 12.11 12.92
N LEU A 175 -5.15 11.95 12.77
CA LEU A 175 -6.12 13.02 13.04
C LEU A 175 -6.05 13.51 14.48
N THR A 176 -5.98 12.61 15.47
CA THR A 176 -5.87 12.96 16.89
C THR A 176 -4.58 13.73 17.19
N ALA A 177 -3.44 13.29 16.65
CA ALA A 177 -2.15 13.94 16.88
C ALA A 177 -2.06 15.31 16.18
N LEU A 178 -2.57 15.43 14.96
CA LEU A 178 -2.63 16.71 14.24
C LEU A 178 -3.64 17.67 14.87
N ASN A 179 -4.70 17.15 15.48
CA ASN A 179 -5.64 17.96 16.21
C ASN A 179 -5.01 18.71 17.40
N SER A 180 -4.13 18.03 18.14
CA SER A 180 -3.43 18.61 19.29
C SER A 180 -2.18 19.41 18.92
N TYR A 181 -1.81 19.47 17.64
CA TYR A 181 -0.64 20.21 17.20
C TYR A 181 -0.83 21.72 17.35
N THR A 182 0.13 22.37 18.00
CA THR A 182 0.09 23.81 18.35
C THR A 182 1.14 24.65 17.62
N GLY A 183 2.00 24.05 16.79
CA GLY A 183 3.12 24.76 16.15
C GLY A 183 4.41 24.84 16.97
N ALA A 184 4.43 24.34 18.22
CA ALA A 184 5.60 24.44 19.10
C ALA A 184 6.79 23.54 18.68
N ALA A 185 6.52 22.48 17.92
CA ALA A 185 7.53 21.56 17.39
C ALA A 185 7.59 21.65 15.86
N ASP A 186 8.68 21.19 15.25
CA ASP A 186 8.80 21.12 13.79
C ASP A 186 7.65 20.28 13.19
N PHE A 187 6.94 20.87 12.22
CA PHE A 187 5.73 20.28 11.64
C PHE A 187 6.06 18.99 10.88
N LYS A 188 7.18 18.96 10.16
CA LYS A 188 7.63 17.76 9.43
C LYS A 188 7.90 16.61 10.37
N THR A 189 8.76 16.85 11.36
CA THR A 189 9.14 15.85 12.36
C THR A 189 7.91 15.31 13.08
N THR A 190 6.96 16.19 13.42
CA THR A 190 5.69 15.79 14.05
C THR A 190 4.91 14.84 13.13
N VAL A 191 4.65 15.22 11.88
CA VAL A 191 3.89 14.40 10.92
C VAL A 191 4.54 13.03 10.70
N GLU A 192 5.86 12.98 10.52
CA GLU A 192 6.58 11.73 10.22
C GLU A 192 6.75 10.79 11.42
N SER A 193 6.61 11.32 12.64
CA SER A 193 6.61 10.53 13.87
C SER A 193 5.29 9.76 14.08
N ILE A 194 4.21 10.21 13.46
CA ILE A 194 2.88 9.61 13.64
C ILE A 194 2.68 8.49 12.62
N SER A 195 2.13 7.36 13.08
CA SER A 195 1.76 6.25 12.22
C SER A 195 0.25 5.99 12.29
N GLY A 196 -0.36 5.79 11.11
CA GLY A 196 -1.70 5.22 10.99
C GLY A 196 -1.70 3.70 11.15
N THR A 197 -2.87 3.11 11.04
CA THR A 197 -3.08 1.65 11.19
C THR A 197 -3.50 1.02 9.87
N LEU A 198 -3.03 -0.19 9.58
CA LEU A 198 -3.60 -1.02 8.51
C LEU A 198 -4.84 -1.73 9.06
N ALA A 199 -6.01 -1.40 8.53
CA ALA A 199 -7.27 -2.02 8.89
C ALA A 199 -7.74 -2.95 7.77
N ASN A 200 -7.83 -4.24 8.11
CA ASN A 200 -8.47 -5.26 7.26
C ASN A 200 -9.98 -5.27 7.50
#